data_AF-A0A523BR64-F1
#
_entry.id   AF-A0A523BR64-F1
#
_cell.length_a   1.000
_cell.length_b   1.000
_cell.length_c   1.000
_cell.angle_alpha   90.00
_cell.angle_beta   90.00
_cell.angle_gamma   90.00
#
_symmetry.space_group_name_H-M   'P 1'
#
loop_
_entity.id
_entity.type
_entity.pdbx_description
1 polymer ?
#
loop_
_entity_poly.entity_id
_entity_poly.type
_entity_poly.pdbx_seq_one_letter_code
_entity_poly.pdbx_strand_id
1 'polypeptide(L)'
;MSLVVCIRGGGDLGSGAALRLHRTGMRVVVCELAKPLVVRRTVAFAEAIYSTEITVEGVHAKCVSGQSEIMQAWAEGVLPVTNDPNLALLTWLKPDVLVDARLLKKPVDFHLQASPLVIGLGPGFTAGVNCHAVVETKRGHNLGRVYWQGASEPDSGVPEMVLGYVEERVLRAPTDGLLKGLVTIGQRVVKGQPLVEVDGQLLTAGFDGVVRGLLANNVTVKRGMKIGDLDPRFDENLVTRVSDKSLAVGGGVLEAVLSRPELRARYSG
;
A
#
# COMPACT_ATOMS: atom_id res chain seq x y z
N MET A 1 0.95 10.31 -25.58
CA MET A 1 1.55 10.92 -24.35
C MET A 1 1.28 9.97 -23.18
N SER A 2 2.28 9.57 -22.40
CA SER A 2 2.07 8.63 -21.28
C SER A 2 1.03 9.17 -20.28
N LEU A 3 0.10 8.31 -19.86
CA LEU A 3 -0.81 8.60 -18.75
C LEU A 3 -0.01 8.83 -17.47
N VAL A 4 -0.47 9.80 -16.67
CA VAL A 4 0.09 10.14 -15.36
C VAL A 4 -0.88 9.68 -14.28
N VAL A 5 -0.39 8.82 -13.38
CA VAL A 5 -1.17 8.29 -12.26
C VAL A 5 -0.53 8.70 -10.94
N CYS A 6 -1.32 9.36 -10.09
CA CYS A 6 -0.94 9.64 -8.72
C CYS A 6 -1.58 8.59 -7.81
N ILE A 7 -0.80 7.99 -6.92
CA ILE A 7 -1.27 7.01 -5.93
C ILE A 7 -1.05 7.60 -4.54
N ARG A 8 -2.12 7.77 -3.78
CA ARG A 8 -2.05 8.17 -2.37
C ARG A 8 -1.99 6.93 -1.49
N GLY A 9 -0.87 6.74 -0.80
CA GLY A 9 -0.58 5.58 0.04
C GLY A 9 0.27 4.55 -0.69
N GLY A 10 1.49 4.31 -0.19
CA GLY A 10 2.49 3.42 -0.78
C GLY A 10 2.57 2.06 -0.08
N GLY A 11 1.57 1.70 0.73
CA GLY A 11 1.48 0.41 1.40
C GLY A 11 1.25 -0.77 0.43
N ASP A 12 0.89 -1.94 0.97
CA ASP A 12 0.83 -3.21 0.21
C ASP A 12 -0.08 -3.12 -1.05
N LEU A 13 -1.30 -2.59 -0.91
CA LEU A 13 -2.22 -2.48 -2.05
C LEU A 13 -1.84 -1.37 -3.04
N GLY A 14 -1.43 -0.20 -2.51
CA GLY A 14 -0.97 0.90 -3.34
C GLY A 14 0.25 0.51 -4.17
N SER A 15 1.16 -0.29 -3.60
CA SER A 15 2.32 -0.81 -4.29
C SER A 15 1.96 -1.87 -5.33
N GLY A 16 0.97 -2.73 -5.07
CA GLY A 16 0.45 -3.65 -6.08
C GLY A 16 -0.14 -2.92 -7.30
N ALA A 17 -0.88 -1.83 -7.06
CA ALA A 17 -1.40 -0.97 -8.12
C ALA A 17 -0.27 -0.25 -8.87
N ALA A 18 0.65 0.37 -8.14
CA ALA A 18 1.81 1.06 -8.69
C ALA A 18 2.65 0.13 -9.59
N LEU A 19 2.89 -1.10 -9.13
CA LEU A 19 3.67 -2.11 -9.85
C LEU A 19 3.01 -2.49 -11.18
N ARG A 20 1.69 -2.73 -11.19
CA ARG A 20 0.95 -3.05 -12.42
C ARG A 20 0.97 -1.87 -13.39
N LEU A 21 0.65 -0.67 -12.92
CA LEU A 21 0.59 0.54 -13.75
C LEU A 21 1.96 0.91 -14.34
N HIS A 22 3.02 0.89 -13.52
CA HIS A 22 4.38 1.17 -13.96
C HIS A 22 4.87 0.15 -15.00
N ARG A 23 4.61 -1.15 -14.81
CA ARG A 23 4.94 -2.20 -15.79
C ARG A 23 4.19 -2.04 -17.12
N THR A 24 3.05 -1.34 -17.13
CA THR A 24 2.37 -0.96 -18.38
C THR A 24 2.91 0.33 -18.99
N GLY A 25 4.00 0.91 -18.47
CA GLY A 25 4.60 2.12 -19.04
C GLY A 25 3.87 3.42 -18.69
N MET A 26 2.95 3.40 -17.72
CA MET A 26 2.36 4.64 -17.19
C MET A 26 3.34 5.35 -16.25
N ARG A 27 3.29 6.68 -16.21
CA ARG A 27 4.06 7.51 -15.28
C ARG A 27 3.35 7.52 -13.93
N VAL A 28 3.88 6.77 -12.97
CA VAL A 28 3.31 6.62 -11.63
C VAL A 28 4.09 7.46 -10.64
N VAL A 29 3.41 8.20 -9.77
CA VAL A 29 3.98 8.80 -8.56
C VAL A 29 3.22 8.34 -7.33
N VAL A 30 3.93 7.99 -6.26
CA VAL A 30 3.33 7.57 -4.99
C VAL A 30 3.51 8.68 -3.96
N CYS A 31 2.41 9.15 -3.37
CA CYS A 31 2.41 10.11 -2.27
C CYS A 31 2.25 9.36 -0.95
N GLU A 32 3.07 9.71 0.04
CA GLU A 32 3.03 9.11 1.36
C GLU A 32 3.16 10.10 2.51
N LEU A 33 2.89 9.59 3.72
CA LEU A 33 3.22 10.21 5.00
C LEU A 33 4.74 10.32 5.18
N ALA A 34 5.18 11.26 6.02
CA ALA A 34 6.58 11.37 6.46
C ALA A 34 7.05 10.15 7.26
N LYS A 35 6.11 9.45 7.91
CA LYS A 35 6.35 8.19 8.63
C LYS A 35 5.29 7.16 8.21
N PRO A 36 5.44 6.51 7.05
CA PRO A 36 4.47 5.55 6.55
C PRO A 36 4.21 4.38 7.51
N LEU A 37 2.95 4.07 7.77
CA LEU A 37 2.51 2.97 8.66
C LEU A 37 2.42 1.64 7.91
N VAL A 38 3.48 1.30 7.15
CA VAL A 38 3.52 0.10 6.32
C VAL A 38 4.20 -1.06 7.03
N VAL A 39 3.51 -2.22 7.08
CA VAL A 39 4.02 -3.42 7.75
C VAL A 39 4.88 -4.28 6.82
N ARG A 40 4.41 -4.56 5.59
CA ARG A 40 5.15 -5.37 4.60
C ARG A 40 6.12 -4.51 3.79
N ARG A 41 7.13 -3.97 4.47
CA ARG A 41 8.06 -2.94 3.95
C ARG A 41 8.93 -3.42 2.78
N THR A 42 9.29 -4.69 2.76
CA THR A 42 10.10 -5.31 1.69
C THR A 42 9.41 -5.35 0.33
N VAL A 43 8.09 -5.15 0.27
CA VAL A 43 7.29 -5.22 -0.96
C VAL A 43 6.41 -3.99 -1.15
N ALA A 44 6.76 -2.89 -0.48
CA ALA A 44 5.96 -1.67 -0.49
C ALA A 44 6.83 -0.45 -0.79
N PHE A 45 6.45 0.32 -1.81
CA PHE A 45 7.18 1.51 -2.23
C PHE A 45 7.23 2.61 -1.17
N ALA A 46 6.30 2.61 -0.20
CA ALA A 46 6.37 3.48 0.97
C ALA A 46 7.69 3.37 1.75
N GLU A 47 8.38 2.22 1.70
CA GLU A 47 9.69 2.05 2.35
C GLU A 47 10.74 3.03 1.82
N ALA A 48 10.63 3.50 0.57
CA ALA A 48 11.54 4.50 0.02
C ALA A 48 11.57 5.79 0.86
N ILE A 49 10.49 6.15 1.57
CA ILE A 49 10.49 7.30 2.49
C ILE A 49 11.51 7.11 3.62
N TYR A 50 11.76 5.88 4.06
CA TYR A 50 12.74 5.55 5.09
C TYR A 50 14.12 5.25 4.51
N SER A 51 14.18 4.44 3.46
CA SER A 51 15.43 3.91 2.89
C SER A 51 16.00 4.76 1.76
N THR A 52 15.34 5.86 1.39
CA THR A 52 15.60 6.71 0.20
C THR A 52 15.33 6.05 -1.15
N GLU A 53 15.44 4.73 -1.24
CA GLU A 53 15.16 3.93 -2.43
C GLU A 53 14.75 2.50 -2.07
N ILE A 54 14.02 1.85 -2.97
CA ILE A 54 13.66 0.44 -2.86
C ILE A 54 13.47 -0.18 -4.24
N THR A 55 13.74 -1.47 -4.36
CA THR A 55 13.34 -2.24 -5.54
C THR A 55 12.30 -3.28 -5.14
N VAL A 56 11.10 -3.20 -5.75
CA VAL A 56 10.02 -4.17 -5.55
C VAL A 56 9.79 -4.92 -6.85
N GLU A 57 10.10 -6.22 -6.84
CA GLU A 57 9.96 -7.12 -8.00
C GLU A 57 10.48 -6.51 -9.33
N GLY A 58 11.69 -5.96 -9.29
CA GLY A 58 12.38 -5.39 -10.46
C GLY A 58 11.98 -3.94 -10.80
N VAL A 59 11.01 -3.34 -10.10
CA VAL A 59 10.71 -1.91 -10.23
C VAL A 59 11.48 -1.14 -9.18
N HIS A 60 12.41 -0.29 -9.62
CA HIS A 60 13.15 0.61 -8.77
C HIS A 60 12.32 1.88 -8.48
N ALA A 61 12.29 2.26 -7.21
CA ALA A 61 11.58 3.43 -6.72
C ALA A 61 12.48 4.27 -5.83
N LYS A 62 12.32 5.58 -5.89
CA LYS A 62 13.16 6.54 -5.18
C LYS A 62 12.33 7.60 -4.47
N CYS A 63 12.72 7.93 -3.25
CA CYS A 63 12.21 9.08 -2.54
C CYS A 63 12.70 10.36 -3.23
N VAL A 64 11.77 11.17 -3.68
CA VAL A 64 12.03 12.41 -4.40
C VAL A 64 11.24 13.57 -3.80
N SER A 65 11.75 14.77 -4.00
CA SER A 65 11.16 16.02 -3.53
C SER A 65 10.94 16.99 -4.70
N GLY A 66 9.68 17.36 -4.91
CA GLY A 66 9.31 18.40 -5.87
C GLY A 66 9.28 17.96 -7.34
N GLN A 67 8.92 18.90 -8.20
CA GLN A 67 8.61 18.64 -9.61
C GLN A 67 9.80 18.14 -10.42
N SER A 68 10.98 18.76 -10.27
CA SER A 68 12.16 18.42 -11.07
C SER A 68 12.59 16.97 -10.86
N GLU A 69 12.67 16.53 -9.60
CA GLU A 69 13.11 15.18 -9.26
C GLU A 69 12.09 14.12 -9.69
N ILE A 70 10.78 14.41 -9.61
CA ILE A 70 9.72 13.53 -10.14
C ILE A 70 9.88 13.33 -11.65
N MET A 71 10.10 14.43 -12.39
CA MET A 71 10.27 14.37 -13.84
C MET A 71 11.54 13.62 -14.24
N GLN A 72 12.63 13.82 -13.50
CA GLN A 72 13.88 13.10 -13.69
C GLN A 72 13.72 11.59 -13.43
N ALA A 73 13.09 11.21 -12.31
CA ALA A 73 12.85 9.81 -11.98
C ALA A 73 12.09 9.11 -13.11
N TRP A 74 11.03 9.73 -13.64
CA TRP A 74 10.31 9.18 -14.79
C TRP A 74 11.13 9.07 -16.07
N ALA A 75 12.02 10.03 -16.33
CA ALA A 75 12.92 9.96 -17.49
C ALA A 75 13.91 8.79 -17.38
N GLU A 76 14.28 8.41 -16.15
CA GLU A 76 15.17 7.30 -15.82
C GLU A 76 14.42 5.95 -15.67
N GLY A 77 13.09 5.94 -15.84
CA GLY A 77 12.26 4.74 -15.62
C GLY A 77 12.06 4.37 -14.15
N VAL A 78 12.48 5.23 -13.23
CA VAL A 78 12.35 5.08 -11.77
C VAL A 78 10.98 5.56 -11.31
N LEU A 79 10.40 4.86 -10.33
CA LEU A 79 9.12 5.22 -9.73
C LEU A 79 9.31 6.24 -8.59
N PRO A 80 8.88 7.50 -8.75
CA PRO A 80 8.99 8.50 -7.68
C PRO A 80 8.02 8.24 -6.54
N VAL A 81 8.55 8.29 -5.32
CA VAL A 81 7.81 8.26 -4.04
C VAL A 81 8.06 9.59 -3.33
N THR A 82 7.02 10.28 -2.87
CA THR A 82 7.15 11.61 -2.27
C THR A 82 6.43 11.68 -0.94
N ASN A 83 7.03 12.39 0.02
CA ASN A 83 6.35 12.78 1.26
C ASN A 83 5.42 13.96 0.97
N ASP A 84 4.20 13.65 0.55
CA ASP A 84 3.15 14.62 0.26
C ASP A 84 1.79 14.09 0.73
N PRO A 85 1.56 14.03 2.05
CA PRO A 85 0.35 13.43 2.60
C PRO A 85 -0.92 14.20 2.24
N ASN A 86 -0.78 15.48 1.86
CA ASN A 86 -1.88 16.39 1.54
C ASN A 86 -2.09 16.56 0.03
N LEU A 87 -1.31 15.86 -0.80
CA LEU A 87 -1.42 15.91 -2.26
C LEU A 87 -1.22 17.32 -2.84
N ALA A 88 -0.33 18.12 -2.24
CA ALA A 88 0.03 19.45 -2.73
C ALA A 88 0.51 19.41 -4.19
N LEU A 89 1.13 18.30 -4.62
CA LEU A 89 1.60 18.12 -5.99
C LEU A 89 0.51 18.12 -7.06
N LEU A 90 -0.76 17.87 -6.69
CA LEU A 90 -1.86 17.89 -7.66
C LEU A 90 -2.05 19.26 -8.30
N THR A 91 -1.66 20.33 -7.62
CA THR A 91 -1.78 21.71 -8.10
C THR A 91 -1.04 21.94 -9.43
N TRP A 92 0.12 21.33 -9.60
CA TRP A 92 0.94 21.45 -10.81
C TRP A 92 0.92 20.17 -11.66
N LEU A 93 0.84 18.98 -11.04
CA LEU A 93 0.95 17.71 -11.78
C LEU A 93 -0.31 17.40 -12.60
N LYS A 94 -1.49 17.72 -12.06
CA LYS A 94 -2.80 17.44 -12.69
C LYS A 94 -2.88 16.02 -13.29
N PRO A 95 -2.74 14.97 -12.47
CA PRO A 95 -2.70 13.60 -12.96
C PRO A 95 -4.03 13.21 -13.60
N ASP A 96 -3.95 12.31 -14.57
CA ASP A 96 -5.10 11.74 -15.29
C ASP A 96 -5.94 10.85 -14.39
N VAL A 97 -5.27 10.21 -13.44
CA VAL A 97 -5.86 9.27 -12.50
C VAL A 97 -5.28 9.52 -11.11
N LEU A 98 -6.17 9.58 -10.12
CA LEU A 98 -5.82 9.49 -8.72
C LEU A 98 -6.32 8.18 -8.14
N VAL A 99 -5.43 7.38 -7.56
CA VAL A 99 -5.75 6.16 -6.83
C VAL A 99 -5.57 6.42 -5.35
N ASP A 100 -6.63 6.30 -4.54
CA ASP A 100 -6.52 6.41 -3.08
C ASP A 100 -6.47 5.02 -2.45
N ALA A 101 -5.27 4.65 -1.99
CA ALA A 101 -4.92 3.35 -1.45
C ALA A 101 -4.79 3.33 0.08
N ARG A 102 -5.29 4.36 0.77
CA ARG A 102 -5.14 4.51 2.23
C ARG A 102 -5.96 3.53 3.06
N LEU A 103 -6.98 2.88 2.48
CA LEU A 103 -7.86 1.93 3.18
C LEU A 103 -8.39 2.50 4.51
N LEU A 104 -8.97 3.71 4.48
CA LEU A 104 -9.34 4.44 5.70
C LEU A 104 -10.46 3.79 6.51
N LYS A 105 -11.20 2.82 5.92
CA LYS A 105 -12.31 2.08 6.56
C LYS A 105 -13.42 2.99 7.12
N LYS A 106 -13.40 4.26 6.72
CA LYS A 106 -14.33 5.31 7.09
C LYS A 106 -14.60 6.14 5.84
N PRO A 107 -15.81 6.71 5.71
CA PRO A 107 -16.10 7.63 4.62
C PRO A 107 -15.07 8.74 4.55
N VAL A 108 -14.61 9.02 3.33
CA VAL A 108 -13.67 10.10 3.05
C VAL A 108 -14.44 11.18 2.32
N ASP A 109 -14.35 12.42 2.82
CA ASP A 109 -14.80 13.58 2.07
C ASP A 109 -13.83 13.78 0.91
N PHE A 110 -14.31 13.51 -0.29
CA PHE A 110 -13.52 13.64 -1.50
C PHE A 110 -14.26 14.54 -2.49
N HIS A 111 -13.65 15.66 -2.85
CA HIS A 111 -14.12 16.46 -3.97
C HIS A 111 -13.68 15.79 -5.27
N LEU A 112 -14.64 15.19 -5.98
CA LEU A 112 -14.44 14.48 -7.25
C LEU A 112 -13.73 15.31 -8.34
N GLN A 113 -13.62 16.63 -8.17
CA GLN A 113 -13.07 17.55 -9.17
C GLN A 113 -11.53 17.60 -9.24
N ALA A 114 -10.81 16.88 -8.38
CA ALA A 114 -9.34 16.97 -8.31
C ALA A 114 -8.58 16.20 -9.42
N SER A 115 -9.19 15.22 -10.09
CA SER A 115 -8.59 14.43 -11.19
C SER A 115 -9.68 13.87 -12.11
N PRO A 116 -9.43 13.69 -13.43
CA PRO A 116 -10.41 13.14 -14.36
C PRO A 116 -10.95 11.76 -13.96
N LEU A 117 -10.13 10.92 -13.32
CA LEU A 117 -10.56 9.64 -12.75
C LEU A 117 -10.04 9.50 -11.32
N VAL A 118 -10.94 9.13 -10.39
CA VAL A 118 -10.61 8.90 -8.98
C VAL A 118 -11.03 7.48 -8.63
N ILE A 119 -10.06 6.65 -8.25
CA ILE A 119 -10.26 5.24 -7.92
C ILE A 119 -10.00 5.05 -6.42
N GLY A 120 -11.01 4.61 -5.69
CA GLY A 120 -10.87 4.21 -4.29
C GLY A 120 -10.52 2.72 -4.16
N LEU A 121 -9.63 2.36 -3.26
CA LEU A 121 -9.37 0.95 -2.94
C LEU A 121 -10.11 0.55 -1.65
N GLY A 122 -11.11 -0.31 -1.79
CA GLY A 122 -11.78 -0.97 -0.67
C GLY A 122 -12.64 -0.05 0.22
N PRO A 123 -12.85 -0.45 1.50
CA PRO A 123 -13.80 0.22 2.39
C PRO A 123 -13.49 1.70 2.64
N GLY A 124 -14.54 2.52 2.69
CA GLY A 124 -14.47 3.98 2.85
C GLY A 124 -14.73 4.75 1.56
N PHE A 125 -14.78 4.05 0.42
CA PHE A 125 -15.12 4.61 -0.87
C PHE A 125 -16.45 4.07 -1.39
N THR A 126 -17.20 4.96 -2.05
CA THR A 126 -18.47 4.70 -2.71
C THR A 126 -18.45 5.38 -4.08
N ALA A 127 -18.50 4.58 -5.14
CA ALA A 127 -18.54 5.06 -6.51
C ALA A 127 -19.84 5.84 -6.76
N GLY A 128 -19.70 7.02 -7.37
CA GLY A 128 -20.77 8.00 -7.57
C GLY A 128 -20.99 8.95 -6.38
N VAL A 129 -20.26 8.79 -5.28
CA VAL A 129 -20.34 9.66 -4.09
C VAL A 129 -19.01 10.36 -3.83
N ASN A 130 -17.96 9.60 -3.54
CA ASN A 130 -16.63 10.14 -3.20
C ASN A 130 -15.49 9.57 -4.06
N CYS A 131 -15.83 8.80 -5.09
CA CYS A 131 -14.90 8.39 -6.14
C CYS A 131 -15.70 8.05 -7.42
N HIS A 132 -14.98 7.87 -8.53
CA HIS A 132 -15.57 7.45 -9.80
C HIS A 132 -15.68 5.92 -9.90
N ALA A 133 -14.74 5.21 -9.29
CA ALA A 133 -14.74 3.75 -9.22
C ALA A 133 -14.18 3.27 -7.88
N VAL A 134 -14.64 2.11 -7.42
CA VAL A 134 -14.08 1.40 -6.27
C VAL A 134 -13.55 0.05 -6.72
N VAL A 135 -12.34 -0.31 -6.30
CA VAL A 135 -11.80 -1.65 -6.49
C VAL A 135 -11.98 -2.46 -5.22
N GLU A 136 -12.59 -3.64 -5.32
CA GLU A 136 -12.78 -4.54 -4.20
C GLU A 136 -11.44 -5.08 -3.67
N THR A 137 -11.29 -5.07 -2.34
CA THR A 137 -10.06 -5.51 -1.66
C THR A 137 -10.29 -6.67 -0.72
N LYS A 138 -11.54 -7.03 -0.42
CA LYS A 138 -11.88 -8.23 0.33
C LYS A 138 -11.59 -9.45 -0.52
N ARG A 139 -10.95 -10.45 0.09
CA ARG A 139 -10.66 -11.71 -0.59
C ARG A 139 -11.94 -12.52 -0.76
N GLY A 140 -12.01 -13.23 -1.87
CA GLY A 140 -13.21 -13.95 -2.32
C GLY A 140 -13.43 -13.74 -3.81
N HIS A 141 -14.60 -14.13 -4.31
CA HIS A 141 -14.94 -14.06 -5.74
C HIS A 141 -14.97 -12.65 -6.33
N ASN A 142 -15.04 -11.63 -5.47
CA ASN A 142 -15.12 -10.24 -5.88
C ASN A 142 -13.77 -9.52 -5.86
N LEU A 143 -12.70 -10.14 -5.34
CA LEU A 143 -11.39 -9.51 -5.19
C LEU A 143 -10.88 -8.91 -6.51
N GLY A 144 -10.54 -7.61 -6.50
CA GLY A 144 -10.05 -6.88 -7.66
C GLY A 144 -11.13 -6.40 -8.63
N ARG A 145 -12.41 -6.71 -8.40
CA ARG A 145 -13.51 -6.24 -9.25
C ARG A 145 -13.68 -4.73 -9.14
N VAL A 146 -13.98 -4.09 -10.27
CA VAL A 146 -14.26 -2.65 -10.36
C VAL A 146 -15.76 -2.41 -10.23
N TYR A 147 -16.14 -1.56 -9.28
CA TYR A 147 -17.50 -1.06 -9.13
C TYR A 147 -17.57 0.40 -9.58
N TRP A 148 -18.44 0.68 -10.55
CA TRP A 148 -18.71 2.03 -11.05
C TRP A 148 -19.88 2.73 -10.35
N GLN A 149 -20.61 1.98 -9.52
CA GLN A 149 -21.70 2.47 -8.67
C GLN A 149 -21.69 1.67 -7.37
N GLY A 150 -21.90 2.34 -6.24
CA GLY A 150 -21.96 1.70 -4.93
C GLY A 150 -20.60 1.52 -4.25
N ALA A 151 -20.56 0.78 -3.15
CA ALA A 151 -19.37 0.62 -2.30
C ALA A 151 -18.81 -0.81 -2.39
N SER A 152 -17.53 -0.98 -2.00
CA SER A 152 -16.96 -2.31 -1.76
C SER A 152 -17.59 -2.96 -0.53
N GLU A 153 -17.31 -4.25 -0.33
CA GLU A 153 -17.66 -4.91 0.92
C GLU A 153 -17.01 -4.22 2.14
N PRO A 154 -17.68 -4.19 3.31
CA PRO A 154 -17.13 -3.59 4.51
C PRO A 154 -15.92 -4.39 5.01
N ASP A 155 -15.07 -3.73 5.81
CA ASP A 155 -13.95 -4.39 6.47
C ASP A 155 -14.46 -5.50 7.39
N SER A 156 -14.02 -6.75 7.16
CA SER A 156 -14.42 -7.88 8.00
C SER A 156 -13.82 -7.81 9.40
N GLY A 157 -12.73 -7.06 9.59
CA GLY A 157 -11.97 -6.99 10.84
C GLY A 157 -11.16 -8.26 11.15
N VAL A 158 -11.49 -9.40 10.52
CA VAL A 158 -10.88 -10.71 10.75
C VAL A 158 -9.83 -11.01 9.67
N PRO A 159 -8.56 -11.27 10.04
CA PRO A 159 -7.51 -11.75 9.14
C PRO A 159 -7.82 -13.13 8.55
N GLU A 160 -7.12 -13.51 7.49
CA GLU A 160 -7.24 -14.87 6.95
C GLU A 160 -6.52 -15.90 7.80
N MET A 161 -7.17 -17.06 7.94
CA MET A 161 -6.58 -18.25 8.53
C MET A 161 -5.44 -18.79 7.66
N VAL A 162 -4.31 -19.06 8.29
CA VAL A 162 -3.17 -19.74 7.66
C VAL A 162 -2.65 -20.81 8.63
N LEU A 163 -2.67 -22.06 8.19
CA LEU A 163 -2.28 -23.22 9.00
C LEU A 163 -2.92 -23.24 10.41
N GLY A 164 -4.18 -22.84 10.51
CA GLY A 164 -4.92 -22.79 11.79
C GLY A 164 -4.74 -21.50 12.60
N TYR A 165 -3.85 -20.58 12.22
CA TYR A 165 -3.64 -19.30 12.90
C TYR A 165 -4.40 -18.16 12.22
N VAL A 166 -5.04 -17.28 13.01
CA VAL A 166 -5.89 -16.19 12.49
C VAL A 166 -5.50 -14.83 13.05
N GLU A 167 -5.75 -14.58 14.35
CA GLU A 167 -5.40 -13.31 15.01
C GLU A 167 -3.98 -13.36 15.57
N GLU A 168 -3.50 -14.54 15.95
CA GLU A 168 -2.20 -14.77 16.59
C GLU A 168 -1.03 -14.38 15.68
N ARG A 169 -1.26 -14.43 14.38
CA ARG A 169 -0.31 -14.00 13.35
C ARG A 169 -0.20 -12.49 13.22
N VAL A 170 -1.14 -11.71 13.75
CA VAL A 170 -1.11 -10.25 13.70
C VAL A 170 -0.44 -9.73 14.97
N LEU A 171 0.73 -9.12 14.80
CA LEU A 171 1.44 -8.51 15.92
C LEU A 171 0.79 -7.16 16.23
N ARG A 172 0.32 -6.99 17.48
CA ARG A 172 -0.34 -5.77 17.94
C ARG A 172 0.48 -5.09 19.03
N ALA A 173 0.57 -3.77 18.99
CA ALA A 173 1.31 -3.02 20.00
C ALA A 173 0.76 -3.27 21.41
N PRO A 174 1.62 -3.63 22.39
CA PRO A 174 1.18 -3.93 23.75
C PRO A 174 0.74 -2.67 24.52
N THR A 175 1.36 -1.52 24.20
CA THR A 175 1.11 -0.22 24.81
C THR A 175 1.20 0.91 23.76
N ASP A 176 0.82 2.12 24.15
CA ASP A 176 1.13 3.35 23.40
C ASP A 176 2.62 3.66 23.56
N GLY A 177 3.29 4.09 22.49
CA GLY A 177 4.70 4.48 22.60
C GLY A 177 5.47 4.45 21.29
N LEU A 178 6.80 4.58 21.39
CA LEU A 178 7.71 4.43 20.26
C LEU A 178 8.05 2.96 20.03
N LEU A 179 7.92 2.51 18.79
CA LEU A 179 8.25 1.15 18.39
C LEU A 179 9.75 0.99 18.15
N LYS A 180 10.32 -0.07 18.71
CA LYS A 180 11.69 -0.54 18.46
C LYS A 180 11.65 -2.02 18.08
N GLY A 181 11.94 -2.33 16.82
CA GLY A 181 12.12 -3.69 16.34
C GLY A 181 13.39 -4.32 16.93
N LEU A 182 13.27 -5.55 17.43
CA LEU A 182 14.36 -6.37 17.95
C LEU A 182 14.78 -7.47 16.96
N VAL A 183 14.03 -7.61 15.87
CA VAL A 183 14.22 -8.58 14.78
C VAL A 183 14.00 -7.88 13.44
N THR A 184 14.44 -8.51 12.36
CA THR A 184 14.23 -8.00 10.99
C THR A 184 13.13 -8.76 10.25
N ILE A 185 12.54 -8.11 9.24
CA ILE A 185 11.63 -8.78 8.31
C ILE A 185 12.42 -9.89 7.57
N GLY A 186 11.83 -11.08 7.47
CA GLY A 186 12.46 -12.29 6.92
C GLY A 186 13.16 -13.16 7.98
N GLN A 187 13.33 -12.67 9.20
CA GLN A 187 13.94 -13.45 10.28
C GLN A 187 13.01 -14.59 10.74
N ARG A 188 13.58 -15.79 10.87
CA ARG A 188 12.93 -16.91 11.56
C ARG A 188 13.02 -16.72 13.06
N VAL A 189 11.93 -16.99 13.75
CA VAL A 189 11.80 -16.79 15.20
C VAL A 189 11.10 -18.00 15.82
N VAL A 190 11.41 -18.24 17.08
CA VAL A 190 10.77 -19.29 17.90
C VAL A 190 9.78 -18.66 18.87
N LYS A 191 8.77 -19.43 19.28
CA LYS A 191 7.78 -19.01 20.27
C LYS A 191 8.46 -18.45 21.53
N GLY A 192 7.98 -17.31 22.00
CA GLY A 192 8.50 -16.61 23.17
C GLY A 192 9.69 -15.68 22.88
N GLN A 193 10.30 -15.74 21.69
CA GLN A 193 11.37 -14.82 21.32
C GLN A 193 10.87 -13.37 21.26
N PRO A 194 11.56 -12.39 21.87
CA PRO A 194 11.24 -10.97 21.73
C PRO A 194 11.35 -10.50 20.28
N LEU A 195 10.30 -9.80 19.80
CA LEU A 195 10.21 -9.29 18.44
C LEU A 195 10.29 -7.76 18.41
N VAL A 196 9.61 -7.11 19.34
CA VAL A 196 9.45 -5.66 19.40
C VAL A 196 9.44 -5.21 20.85
N GLU A 197 9.97 -4.02 21.10
CA GLU A 197 9.79 -3.27 22.32
C GLU A 197 8.97 -2.00 22.02
N VAL A 198 7.96 -1.71 22.83
CA VAL A 198 7.21 -0.45 22.78
C VAL A 198 7.21 0.15 24.18
N ASP A 199 7.87 1.30 24.33
CA ASP A 199 8.01 2.02 25.61
C ASP A 199 8.42 1.10 26.79
N GLY A 200 9.45 0.28 26.56
CA GLY A 200 9.98 -0.69 27.54
C GLY A 200 9.18 -1.99 27.67
N GLN A 201 8.03 -2.15 27.02
CA GLN A 201 7.26 -3.40 27.03
C GLN A 201 7.59 -4.28 25.82
N LEU A 202 7.96 -5.55 26.09
CA LEU A 202 8.27 -6.52 25.06
C LEU A 202 7.01 -7.18 24.49
N LEU A 203 6.96 -7.31 23.17
CA LEU A 203 6.08 -8.22 22.43
C LEU A 203 6.91 -9.40 21.93
N THR A 204 6.46 -10.61 22.25
CA THR A 204 7.13 -11.86 21.87
C THR A 204 6.36 -12.64 20.80
N ALA A 205 7.03 -13.57 20.14
CA ALA A 205 6.42 -14.45 19.14
C ALA A 205 5.40 -15.41 19.78
N GLY A 206 4.17 -15.43 19.26
CA GLY A 206 3.12 -16.36 19.72
C GLY A 206 3.32 -17.82 19.29
N PHE A 207 4.09 -18.04 18.22
CA PHE A 207 4.39 -19.35 17.62
C PHE A 207 5.70 -19.29 16.84
N ASP A 208 6.21 -20.44 16.39
CA ASP A 208 7.40 -20.52 15.54
C ASP A 208 7.06 -20.08 14.11
N GLY A 209 7.85 -19.17 13.54
CA GLY A 209 7.52 -18.66 12.21
C GLY A 209 8.57 -17.72 11.63
N VAL A 210 8.18 -17.02 10.57
CA VAL A 210 8.96 -15.96 9.94
C VAL A 210 8.28 -14.61 10.12
N VAL A 211 9.04 -13.58 10.49
CA VAL A 211 8.56 -12.20 10.56
C VAL A 211 8.30 -11.72 9.13
N ARG A 212 7.03 -11.73 8.71
CA ARG A 212 6.64 -11.39 7.34
C ARG A 212 6.53 -9.88 7.12
N GLY A 213 6.19 -9.14 8.17
CA GLY A 213 6.15 -7.69 8.13
C GLY A 213 6.31 -7.09 9.53
N LEU A 214 6.87 -5.89 9.56
CA LEU A 214 7.11 -5.12 10.78
C LEU A 214 7.16 -3.63 10.43
N LEU A 215 6.50 -2.79 11.22
CA LEU A 215 6.62 -1.33 11.09
C LEU A 215 8.08 -0.87 11.28
N ALA A 216 8.40 0.30 10.73
CA ALA A 216 9.71 0.90 10.92
C ALA A 216 9.94 1.32 12.39
N ASN A 217 11.21 1.37 12.79
CA ASN A 217 11.61 1.88 14.09
C ASN A 217 11.22 3.36 14.25
N ASN A 218 11.05 3.79 15.50
CA ASN A 218 10.72 5.19 15.87
C ASN A 218 9.38 5.70 15.32
N VAL A 219 8.49 4.78 14.96
CA VAL A 219 7.09 5.07 14.68
C VAL A 219 6.31 5.08 15.99
N THR A 220 5.50 6.11 16.20
CA THR A 220 4.57 6.18 17.34
C THR A 220 3.37 5.29 17.07
N VAL A 221 3.13 4.34 17.97
CA VAL A 221 2.03 3.37 17.85
C VAL A 221 1.04 3.54 19.01
N LYS A 222 -0.19 3.08 18.78
CA LYS A 222 -1.23 3.00 19.80
C LYS A 222 -1.45 1.54 20.20
N ARG A 223 -1.80 1.30 21.46
CA ARG A 223 -2.15 -0.04 21.95
C ARG A 223 -3.17 -0.70 21.03
N GLY A 224 -2.90 -1.95 20.65
CA GLY A 224 -3.75 -2.73 19.75
C GLY A 224 -3.56 -2.45 18.24
N MET A 225 -2.81 -1.40 17.88
CA MET A 225 -2.45 -1.11 16.49
C MET A 225 -1.66 -2.28 15.90
N LYS A 226 -1.96 -2.66 14.65
CA LYS A 226 -1.17 -3.65 13.92
C LYS A 226 0.23 -3.08 13.68
N ILE A 227 1.24 -3.76 14.19
CA ILE A 227 2.65 -3.37 14.06
C ILE A 227 3.49 -4.37 13.27
N GLY A 228 2.96 -5.56 13.00
CA GLY A 228 3.66 -6.59 12.27
C GLY A 228 2.75 -7.77 11.92
N ASP A 229 3.31 -8.75 11.19
CA ASP A 229 2.72 -10.07 11.07
C ASP A 229 3.77 -11.17 11.02
N LEU A 230 3.44 -12.29 11.66
CA LEU A 230 4.21 -13.52 11.71
C LEU A 230 3.53 -14.56 10.81
N ASP A 231 4.32 -15.38 10.11
CA ASP A 231 3.80 -16.41 9.21
C ASP A 231 4.38 -17.80 9.55
N PRO A 232 3.55 -18.84 9.73
CA PRO A 232 4.02 -20.17 10.14
C PRO A 232 4.59 -21.01 8.98
N ARG A 233 4.50 -20.54 7.73
CA ARG A 233 4.85 -21.34 6.55
C ARG A 233 6.34 -21.36 6.21
N PHE A 234 7.15 -20.49 6.84
CA PHE A 234 8.60 -20.34 6.57
C PHE A 234 8.95 -20.12 5.08
N ASP A 235 8.02 -19.62 4.28
CA ASP A 235 8.20 -19.36 2.85
C ASP A 235 8.71 -17.92 2.63
N GLU A 236 9.94 -17.81 2.14
CA GLU A 236 10.60 -16.54 1.83
C GLU A 236 9.84 -15.72 0.79
N ASN A 237 9.10 -16.36 -0.13
CA ASN A 237 8.31 -15.64 -1.13
C ASN A 237 7.21 -14.79 -0.49
N LEU A 238 6.72 -15.17 0.70
CA LEU A 238 5.73 -14.38 1.43
C LEU A 238 6.28 -13.06 1.94
N VAL A 239 7.61 -12.97 2.06
CA VAL A 239 8.36 -11.79 2.50
C VAL A 239 8.77 -10.94 1.30
N THR A 240 9.23 -11.57 0.22
CA THR A 240 9.84 -10.86 -0.92
C THR A 240 8.91 -10.59 -2.09
N ARG A 241 7.72 -11.22 -2.14
CA ARG A 241 6.75 -11.02 -3.24
C ARG A 241 5.53 -10.22 -2.84
N VAL A 242 5.07 -9.41 -3.77
CA VAL A 242 3.79 -8.71 -3.69
C VAL A 242 2.68 -9.76 -3.61
N SER A 243 1.68 -9.52 -2.75
CA SER A 243 0.65 -10.54 -2.53
C SER A 243 -0.26 -10.70 -3.75
N ASP A 244 -0.81 -11.91 -3.91
CA ASP A 244 -1.92 -12.20 -4.81
C ASP A 244 -3.06 -11.16 -4.71
N LYS A 245 -3.44 -10.76 -3.50
CA LYS A 245 -4.42 -9.70 -3.24
C LYS A 245 -3.98 -8.36 -3.80
N SER A 246 -2.75 -7.93 -3.53
CA SER A 246 -2.21 -6.68 -4.05
C SER A 246 -2.13 -6.69 -5.58
N LEU A 247 -1.78 -7.83 -6.18
CA LEU A 247 -1.74 -8.03 -7.63
C LEU A 247 -3.14 -8.00 -8.27
N ALA A 248 -4.14 -8.62 -7.64
CA ALA A 248 -5.52 -8.62 -8.11
C ALA A 248 -6.14 -7.22 -8.02
N VAL A 249 -5.94 -6.52 -6.90
CA VAL A 249 -6.35 -5.11 -6.75
C VAL A 249 -5.66 -4.22 -7.77
N GLY A 250 -4.36 -4.39 -7.99
CA GLY A 250 -3.64 -3.65 -9.04
C GLY A 250 -4.16 -3.94 -10.46
N GLY A 251 -4.62 -5.17 -10.71
CA GLY A 251 -5.33 -5.53 -11.94
C GLY A 251 -6.65 -4.77 -12.11
N GLY A 252 -7.46 -4.70 -11.05
CA GLY A 252 -8.68 -3.90 -11.04
C GLY A 252 -8.44 -2.40 -11.26
N VAL A 253 -7.36 -1.86 -10.69
CA VAL A 253 -6.95 -0.47 -10.96
C VAL A 253 -6.61 -0.27 -12.43
N LEU A 254 -5.82 -1.16 -13.02
CA LEU A 254 -5.48 -1.11 -14.44
C LEU A 254 -6.73 -1.21 -15.33
N GLU A 255 -7.67 -2.11 -15.01
CA GLU A 255 -8.96 -2.23 -15.68
C GLU A 255 -9.74 -0.92 -15.61
N ALA A 256 -9.86 -0.31 -14.43
CA ALA A 256 -10.60 0.93 -14.24
C ALA A 256 -9.99 2.08 -15.08
N VAL A 257 -8.66 2.18 -15.14
CA VAL A 257 -7.97 3.18 -15.97
C VAL A 257 -8.26 2.98 -17.46
N LEU A 258 -8.12 1.75 -17.96
CA LEU A 258 -8.25 1.45 -19.39
C LEU A 258 -9.69 1.28 -19.88
N SER A 259 -10.65 1.21 -18.95
CA SER A 259 -12.09 1.19 -19.26
C SER A 259 -12.60 2.56 -19.72
N ARG A 260 -11.90 3.65 -19.40
CA ARG A 260 -12.24 5.01 -19.84
C ARG A 260 -11.72 5.24 -21.28
N PRO A 261 -12.60 5.42 -22.29
CA PRO A 261 -12.18 5.57 -23.68
C PRO A 261 -11.17 6.70 -23.90
N GLU A 262 -11.36 7.83 -23.23
CA GLU A 262 -10.50 9.01 -23.30
C GLU A 262 -9.09 8.76 -22.75
N LEU A 263 -8.95 7.96 -21.69
CA LEU A 263 -7.64 7.60 -21.14
C LEU A 263 -6.96 6.55 -22.02
N ARG A 264 -7.72 5.56 -22.49
CA ARG A 264 -7.22 4.51 -23.38
C ARG A 264 -6.67 5.09 -24.68
N ALA A 265 -7.39 6.03 -25.31
CA ALA A 265 -6.96 6.69 -26.54
C ALA A 265 -5.61 7.41 -26.38
N ARG A 266 -5.38 8.05 -25.22
CA ARG A 266 -4.12 8.73 -24.90
C ARG A 266 -2.96 7.78 -24.58
N TYR A 267 -3.28 6.61 -24.02
CA TYR A 267 -2.31 5.57 -23.71
C TYR A 267 -1.82 4.84 -24.96
N SER A 268 -2.70 4.61 -25.95
CA SER A 268 -2.37 3.95 -27.21
C SER A 268 -1.74 4.85 -28.28
N GLY A 269 -1.72 6.16 -28.07
CA GLY A 269 -1.23 7.18 -29.02
C GLY A 269 0.02 7.91 -28.55
#